data_AF-A0A6G0XH55-F1
#
_entry.id   AF-A0A6G0XH55-F1
#
_cell.length_a   1.000
_cell.length_b   1.000
_cell.length_c   1.000
_cell.angle_alpha   90.00
_cell.angle_beta   90.00
_cell.angle_gamma   90.00
#
_symmetry.space_group_name_H-M   'P 1'
#
loop_
_entity.id
_entity.type
_entity.pdbx_description
1 polymer ?
#
loop_
_entity_poly.entity_id
_entity_poly.type
_entity_poly.pdbx_seq_one_letter_code
_entity_poly.pdbx_strand_id
1 'polypeptide(L)'
;MAKLKFTQVRTYYSSYFGHDIAPLAAKHGLQLHLGVYMTYELWYQNQVDSAVKAVKAHPKTIKAILVGNENVAPYGRYAADDIVAKMKVIRDRIKNETGLSVPVGTVQRVAEWLLDDPKIKKLAANSDILGVNLYPFFDNSFDPTKPAAVLDSVWSVLTQRYPLSKLRITETGWPSGGSPPSFAPKNVPNLANAKLYYKTFLAWMASKGRQGDFWYNMYDSRPDEKLPADVEYHFGLLTHKRDVKGVLKLDTSVQNDATLDRQFNGPNVLLVNSTLNLTIGTNQSVAASETIVFPPSSRASDGDNTPSMNQAYDNDEILLPSSEQF
;
A
#
# COMPACT_ATOMS: atom_id res chain seq x y z
N MET A 1 -16.25 1.54 -6.49
CA MET A 1 -15.42 2.51 -5.75
C MET A 1 -16.18 3.78 -5.37
N ALA A 2 -16.49 4.71 -6.28
CA ALA A 2 -17.19 5.97 -5.93
C ALA A 2 -18.56 5.77 -5.23
N LYS A 3 -19.37 4.81 -5.69
CA LYS A 3 -20.64 4.42 -5.02
C LYS A 3 -20.44 3.93 -3.58
N LEU A 4 -19.26 3.37 -3.28
CA LEU A 4 -18.85 2.92 -1.95
C LEU A 4 -18.10 4.02 -1.17
N LYS A 5 -18.21 5.28 -1.60
CA LYS A 5 -17.65 6.47 -0.94
C LYS A 5 -16.12 6.56 -0.91
N PHE A 6 -15.41 5.70 -1.65
CA PHE A 6 -13.99 5.93 -1.92
C PHE A 6 -13.81 7.15 -2.82
N THR A 7 -12.86 8.02 -2.46
CA THR A 7 -12.55 9.26 -3.19
C THR A 7 -11.19 9.21 -3.88
N GLN A 8 -10.30 8.31 -3.46
CA GLN A 8 -8.97 8.13 -4.02
C GLN A 8 -8.74 6.67 -4.39
N VAL A 9 -8.03 6.45 -5.49
CA VAL A 9 -7.63 5.13 -5.98
C VAL A 9 -6.14 5.16 -6.27
N ARG A 10 -5.45 4.09 -5.87
CA ARG A 10 -4.11 3.78 -6.34
C ARG A 10 -4.20 2.73 -7.44
N THR A 11 -3.39 2.88 -8.48
CA THR A 11 -3.25 1.87 -9.54
C THR A 11 -1.81 1.41 -9.65
N TYR A 12 -1.59 0.25 -10.27
CA TYR A 12 -0.26 -0.28 -10.58
C TYR A 12 0.24 0.18 -11.96
N TYR A 13 -0.71 0.42 -12.86
CA TYR A 13 -0.47 0.85 -14.23
C TYR A 13 -1.08 2.24 -14.45
N SER A 14 -0.60 2.95 -15.46
CA SER A 14 -1.20 4.21 -15.94
C SER A 14 -2.21 3.95 -17.05
N SER A 15 -1.97 2.89 -17.82
CA SER A 15 -2.90 2.28 -18.76
C SER A 15 -2.92 0.76 -18.60
N TYR A 16 -4.08 0.13 -18.76
CA TYR A 16 -4.22 -1.31 -18.60
C TYR A 16 -5.07 -1.88 -19.74
N PHE A 17 -4.58 -2.92 -20.41
CA PHE A 17 -5.17 -3.49 -21.63
C PHE A 17 -5.57 -2.42 -22.67
N GLY A 18 -4.69 -1.46 -22.95
CA GLY A 18 -4.93 -0.40 -23.94
C GLY A 18 -5.85 0.74 -23.48
N HIS A 19 -6.31 0.73 -22.23
CA HIS A 19 -7.17 1.78 -21.68
C HIS A 19 -6.42 2.67 -20.68
N ASP A 20 -6.38 3.98 -20.96
CA ASP A 20 -5.91 4.99 -20.01
C ASP A 20 -6.82 5.05 -18.78
N ILE A 21 -6.23 5.04 -17.58
CA ILE A 21 -7.00 5.02 -16.33
C ILE A 21 -7.57 6.40 -15.97
N ALA A 22 -6.81 7.47 -16.24
CA ALA A 22 -7.15 8.82 -15.78
C ALA A 22 -8.51 9.35 -16.27
N PRO A 23 -8.90 9.18 -17.55
CA PRO A 23 -10.23 9.59 -18.01
C PRO A 23 -11.36 8.87 -17.27
N LEU A 24 -11.17 7.58 -16.94
CA LEU A 24 -12.17 6.78 -16.22
C LEU A 24 -12.36 7.28 -14.79
N ALA A 25 -11.25 7.57 -14.08
CA ALA A 25 -11.30 8.12 -12.74
C ALA A 25 -11.92 9.52 -12.72
N ALA A 26 -11.52 10.39 -13.65
CA ALA A 26 -12.04 11.75 -13.79
C ALA A 26 -13.56 11.76 -13.99
N LYS A 27 -14.08 10.89 -14.87
CA LYS A 27 -15.53 10.73 -15.12
C LYS A 27 -16.33 10.41 -13.85
N HIS A 28 -15.71 9.76 -12.87
CA HIS A 28 -16.34 9.35 -11.62
C HIS A 28 -15.92 10.19 -10.41
N GLY A 29 -15.23 11.31 -10.62
CA GLY A 29 -14.79 12.20 -9.54
C GLY A 29 -13.78 11.55 -8.58
N LEU A 30 -13.05 10.52 -9.04
CA LEU A 30 -12.03 9.85 -8.25
C LEU A 30 -10.68 10.51 -8.48
N GLN A 31 -9.89 10.67 -7.43
CA GLN A 31 -8.50 11.11 -7.52
C GLN A 31 -7.55 9.91 -7.61
N LEU A 32 -6.40 10.10 -8.26
CA LEU A 32 -5.45 9.03 -8.56
C LEU A 32 -4.08 9.26 -7.92
N HIS A 33 -3.61 8.22 -7.22
CA HIS A 33 -2.19 7.93 -7.13
C HIS A 33 -1.88 6.95 -8.28
N LEU A 34 -1.58 7.53 -9.44
CA LEU A 34 -1.49 6.80 -10.70
C LEU A 34 -0.19 6.00 -10.74
N GLY A 35 -0.30 4.68 -10.83
CA GLY A 35 0.86 3.81 -11.00
C GLY A 35 1.49 3.96 -12.37
N VAL A 36 2.79 3.74 -12.46
CA VAL A 36 3.51 3.50 -13.71
C VAL A 36 4.26 2.20 -13.50
N TYR A 37 3.81 1.15 -14.17
CA TYR A 37 4.38 -0.19 -13.99
C TYR A 37 5.85 -0.21 -14.43
N MET A 38 6.68 -0.91 -13.66
CA MET A 38 8.12 -0.98 -13.87
C MET A 38 8.49 -2.24 -14.67
N THR A 39 8.96 -2.02 -15.90
CA THR A 39 9.53 -3.07 -16.77
C THR A 39 10.74 -2.50 -17.55
N TYR A 40 11.61 -3.39 -18.05
CA TYR A 40 12.63 -3.07 -19.07
C TYR A 40 12.12 -3.26 -20.50
N GLU A 41 10.91 -3.81 -20.67
CA GLU A 41 10.32 -4.04 -21.98
C GLU A 41 9.93 -2.73 -22.67
N LEU A 42 9.89 -2.76 -24.00
CA LEU A 42 9.63 -1.58 -24.84
C LEU A 42 8.27 -0.92 -24.53
N TRP A 43 7.27 -1.71 -24.12
CA TRP A 43 5.95 -1.18 -23.77
C TRP A 43 5.94 -0.34 -22.50
N TYR A 44 7.03 -0.29 -21.71
CA TYR A 44 7.19 0.67 -20.60
C TYR A 44 6.87 2.10 -21.05
N GLN A 45 7.27 2.45 -22.28
CA GLN A 45 7.06 3.77 -22.84
C GLN A 45 5.57 4.13 -22.92
N ASN A 46 4.69 3.16 -23.20
CA ASN A 46 3.24 3.37 -23.19
C ASN A 46 2.73 3.78 -21.79
N GLN A 47 3.33 3.23 -20.73
CA GLN A 47 2.98 3.61 -19.36
C GLN A 47 3.42 5.05 -19.05
N VAL A 48 4.62 5.44 -19.50
CA VAL A 48 5.12 6.82 -19.35
C VAL A 48 4.24 7.80 -20.13
N ASP A 49 3.93 7.51 -21.39
CA ASP A 49 3.09 8.36 -22.25
C ASP A 49 1.69 8.54 -21.67
N SER A 50 1.08 7.44 -21.19
CA SER A 50 -0.23 7.49 -20.53
C SER A 50 -0.20 8.35 -19.25
N ALA A 51 0.86 8.25 -18.43
CA ALA A 51 0.98 9.07 -17.21
C ALA A 51 1.17 10.56 -17.52
N VAL A 52 1.97 10.91 -18.53
CA VAL A 52 2.14 12.32 -18.96
C VAL A 52 0.83 12.85 -19.55
N LYS A 53 0.16 12.08 -20.41
CA LYS A 53 -1.17 12.41 -20.97
C LYS A 53 -2.20 12.61 -19.87
N ALA A 54 -2.19 11.77 -18.83
CA ALA A 54 -3.09 11.88 -17.69
C ALA A 54 -2.93 13.21 -16.96
N VAL A 55 -1.69 13.67 -16.70
CA VAL A 55 -1.44 14.97 -16.08
C VAL A 55 -1.85 16.12 -16.99
N LYS A 56 -1.57 16.02 -18.29
CA LYS A 56 -1.94 17.04 -19.28
C LYS A 56 -3.45 17.22 -19.41
N ALA A 57 -4.20 16.13 -19.52
CA ALA A 57 -5.63 16.15 -19.81
C ALA A 57 -6.50 16.21 -18.53
N HIS A 58 -6.02 15.66 -17.42
CA HIS A 58 -6.77 15.50 -16.17
C HIS A 58 -5.99 15.95 -14.93
N PRO A 59 -5.38 17.16 -14.90
CA PRO A 59 -4.48 17.56 -13.81
C PRO A 59 -5.13 17.56 -12.42
N LYS A 60 -6.44 17.86 -12.33
CA LYS A 60 -7.21 17.82 -11.06
C LYS A 60 -7.47 16.40 -10.54
N THR A 61 -7.32 15.40 -11.40
CA THR A 61 -7.52 13.98 -11.07
C THR A 61 -6.25 13.38 -10.47
N ILE A 62 -5.07 13.85 -10.89
CA ILE A 62 -3.78 13.26 -10.50
C ILE A 62 -3.28 13.88 -9.21
N LYS A 63 -3.18 13.07 -8.15
CA LYS A 63 -2.59 13.45 -6.86
C LYS A 63 -1.10 13.15 -6.81
N ALA A 64 -0.69 12.07 -7.46
CA ALA A 64 0.69 11.60 -7.51
C ALA A 64 0.89 10.63 -8.67
N ILE A 65 2.15 10.49 -9.10
CA ILE A 65 2.61 9.37 -9.93
C ILE A 65 3.49 8.45 -9.07
N LEU A 66 3.22 7.15 -9.10
CA LEU A 66 3.96 6.13 -8.36
C LEU A 66 4.65 5.18 -9.34
N VAL A 67 5.97 5.27 -9.44
CA VAL A 67 6.80 4.52 -10.40
C VAL A 67 7.29 3.24 -9.77
N GLY A 68 6.73 2.11 -10.24
CA GLY A 68 7.02 0.78 -9.73
C GLY A 68 6.41 0.45 -8.36
N ASN A 69 6.36 -0.86 -8.09
CA ASN A 69 5.92 -1.48 -6.83
C ASN A 69 6.88 -2.60 -6.44
N GLU A 70 7.48 -2.56 -5.25
CA GLU A 70 8.33 -3.62 -4.65
C GLU A 70 9.45 -4.16 -5.55
N ASN A 71 10.08 -3.25 -6.28
CA ASN A 71 10.90 -3.59 -7.43
C ASN A 71 12.38 -3.23 -7.21
N VAL A 72 12.72 -2.55 -6.11
CA VAL A 72 14.10 -2.19 -5.80
C VAL A 72 14.88 -3.37 -5.21
N ALA A 73 16.12 -3.56 -5.69
CA ALA A 73 17.09 -4.48 -5.10
C ALA A 73 17.34 -4.16 -3.61
N PRO A 74 17.62 -5.17 -2.76
CA PRO A 74 18.00 -6.54 -3.11
C PRO A 74 16.84 -7.51 -3.33
N TYR A 75 15.61 -7.13 -2.96
CA TYR A 75 14.45 -8.03 -3.03
C TYR A 75 13.63 -7.87 -4.31
N GLY A 76 13.91 -6.85 -5.12
CA GLY A 76 13.38 -6.66 -6.47
C GLY A 76 14.50 -6.61 -7.51
N ARG A 77 14.10 -6.61 -8.79
CA ARG A 77 15.02 -6.74 -9.94
C ARG A 77 15.70 -5.44 -10.39
N TYR A 78 15.31 -4.28 -9.88
CA TYR A 78 15.82 -2.98 -10.35
C TYR A 78 16.82 -2.37 -9.39
N ALA A 79 17.88 -1.79 -9.93
CA ALA A 79 18.73 -0.91 -9.16
C ALA A 79 17.94 0.35 -8.73
N ALA A 80 18.25 0.89 -7.55
CA ALA A 80 17.66 2.16 -7.09
C ALA A 80 17.83 3.28 -8.13
N ASP A 81 18.97 3.30 -8.83
CA ASP A 81 19.29 4.30 -9.86
C ASP A 81 18.37 4.22 -11.08
N ASP A 82 17.92 3.02 -11.47
CA ASP A 82 16.98 2.84 -12.58
C ASP A 82 15.61 3.45 -12.25
N ILE A 83 15.14 3.24 -11.01
CA ILE A 83 13.88 3.80 -10.53
C ILE A 83 13.98 5.32 -10.46
N VAL A 84 15.09 5.85 -9.92
CA VAL A 84 15.35 7.30 -9.87
C VAL A 84 15.38 7.91 -11.27
N ALA A 85 16.07 7.26 -12.22
CA ALA A 85 16.14 7.73 -13.60
C ALA A 85 14.75 7.76 -14.26
N LYS A 86 13.93 6.72 -14.09
CA LYS A 86 12.56 6.67 -14.61
C LYS A 86 11.65 7.72 -13.98
N MET A 87 11.73 7.94 -12.66
CA MET A 87 11.03 9.05 -12.00
C MET A 87 11.44 10.42 -12.55
N LYS A 88 12.74 10.61 -12.81
CA LYS A 88 13.26 11.86 -13.39
C LYS A 88 12.71 12.08 -14.81
N VAL A 89 12.75 11.06 -15.67
CA VAL A 89 12.19 11.14 -17.04
C VAL A 89 10.72 11.56 -17.01
N ILE A 90 9.91 10.95 -16.14
CA ILE A 90 8.50 11.31 -16.01
C ILE A 90 8.32 12.76 -15.55
N ARG A 91 9.07 13.19 -14.51
CA ARG A 91 9.01 14.59 -14.03
C ARG A 91 9.38 15.60 -15.11
N ASP A 92 10.48 15.36 -15.80
CA ASP A 92 10.97 16.27 -16.84
C ASP A 92 9.96 16.36 -17.99
N ARG A 93 9.40 15.23 -18.43
CA ARG A 93 8.37 15.22 -19.48
C ARG A 93 7.10 15.95 -19.05
N ILE A 94 6.58 15.68 -17.86
CA ILE A 94 5.41 16.39 -17.34
C ILE A 94 5.69 17.90 -17.33
N LYS A 95 6.85 18.31 -16.81
CA LYS A 95 7.21 19.72 -16.71
C LYS A 95 7.32 20.38 -18.08
N ASN A 96 8.00 19.74 -19.02
CA ASN A 96 8.24 20.27 -20.36
C ASN A 96 6.97 20.31 -21.21
N GLU A 97 6.12 19.29 -21.14
CA GLU A 97 4.94 19.17 -22.00
C GLU A 97 3.70 19.90 -21.45
N THR A 98 3.67 20.19 -20.14
CA THR A 98 2.47 20.76 -19.48
C THR A 98 2.75 22.01 -18.66
N GLY A 99 4.00 22.31 -18.32
CA GLY A 99 4.37 23.37 -17.37
C GLY A 99 4.06 23.05 -15.91
N LEU A 100 3.36 21.94 -15.63
CA LEU A 100 2.93 21.53 -14.29
C LEU A 100 4.02 20.74 -13.56
N SER A 101 3.85 20.62 -12.25
CA SER A 101 4.61 19.71 -11.40
C SER A 101 3.61 18.88 -10.58
N VAL A 102 3.81 17.58 -10.53
CA VAL A 102 3.05 16.66 -9.66
C VAL A 102 4.03 15.83 -8.83
N PRO A 103 3.68 15.43 -7.59
CA PRO A 103 4.54 14.55 -6.80
C PRO A 103 4.82 13.23 -7.53
N VAL A 104 6.10 12.85 -7.62
CA VAL A 104 6.52 11.58 -8.20
C VAL A 104 7.30 10.78 -7.16
N GLY A 105 6.90 9.55 -6.93
CA GLY A 105 7.50 8.66 -5.96
C GLY A 105 7.53 7.21 -6.43
N THR A 106 7.89 6.31 -5.52
CA THR A 106 7.94 4.86 -5.76
C THR A 106 7.36 4.12 -4.57
N VAL A 107 6.93 2.88 -4.80
CA VAL A 107 6.34 2.02 -3.77
C VAL A 107 7.23 0.83 -3.50
N GLN A 108 7.58 0.58 -2.24
CA GLN A 108 8.41 -0.54 -1.80
C GLN A 108 7.85 -1.16 -0.52
N ARG A 109 8.30 -2.37 -0.15
CA ARG A 109 7.91 -2.97 1.14
C ARG A 109 8.59 -2.19 2.26
N VAL A 110 8.07 -2.38 3.47
CA VAL A 110 8.72 -1.87 4.69
C VAL A 110 10.19 -2.33 4.77
N ALA A 111 10.47 -3.58 4.39
CA ALA A 111 11.80 -4.17 4.49
C ALA A 111 12.85 -3.32 3.75
N GLU A 112 12.62 -2.92 2.50
CA GLU A 112 13.56 -2.08 1.76
C GLU A 112 13.73 -0.71 2.40
N TRP A 113 12.64 -0.07 2.84
CA TRP A 113 12.73 1.23 3.50
C TRP A 113 13.50 1.20 4.82
N LEU A 114 13.56 0.05 5.49
CA LEU A 114 14.31 -0.10 6.75
C LEU A 114 15.78 -0.51 6.55
N LEU A 115 16.19 -0.93 5.34
CA LEU A 115 17.58 -1.25 5.04
C LEU A 115 18.49 -0.04 5.24
N ASP A 116 19.57 -0.20 6.00
CA ASP A 116 20.62 0.81 6.12
C ASP A 116 21.61 0.78 4.93
N ASP A 117 21.07 0.98 3.73
CA ASP A 117 21.81 0.99 2.47
C ASP A 117 21.80 2.41 1.84
N PRO A 118 22.95 2.98 1.47
CA PRO A 118 23.04 4.25 0.73
C PRO A 118 22.16 4.33 -0.53
N LYS A 119 21.93 3.21 -1.23
CA LYS A 119 21.07 3.13 -2.42
C LYS A 119 19.61 3.41 -2.07
N ILE A 120 19.12 2.90 -0.95
CA ILE A 120 17.76 3.17 -0.45
C ILE A 120 17.65 4.62 0.02
N LYS A 121 18.67 5.15 0.69
CA LYS A 121 18.72 6.57 1.07
C LYS A 121 18.66 7.48 -0.16
N LYS A 122 19.38 7.14 -1.23
CA LYS A 122 19.31 7.85 -2.53
C LYS A 122 17.94 7.76 -3.17
N LEU A 123 17.31 6.58 -3.18
CA LEU A 123 15.95 6.39 -3.69
C LEU A 123 14.95 7.27 -2.94
N ALA A 124 15.04 7.29 -1.60
CA ALA A 124 14.16 8.11 -0.75
C ALA A 124 14.38 9.62 -0.95
N ALA A 125 15.64 10.05 -1.09
CA ALA A 125 15.98 11.45 -1.35
C ALA A 125 15.37 11.94 -2.68
N ASN A 126 15.33 11.08 -3.70
CA ASN A 126 14.80 11.39 -5.01
C ASN A 126 13.29 11.16 -5.16
N SER A 127 12.60 10.68 -4.13
CA SER A 127 11.15 10.44 -4.19
C SER A 127 10.38 11.55 -3.46
N ASP A 128 9.34 12.10 -4.08
CA ASP A 128 8.42 13.04 -3.41
C ASP A 128 7.44 12.28 -2.51
N ILE A 129 7.13 11.04 -2.86
CA ILE A 129 6.32 10.10 -2.07
C ILE A 129 7.09 8.80 -1.88
N LEU A 130 7.18 8.36 -0.63
CA LEU A 130 7.65 7.03 -0.23
C LEU A 130 6.41 6.17 0.02
N GLY A 131 6.03 5.39 -0.98
CA GLY A 131 4.97 4.41 -0.86
C GLY A 131 5.46 3.20 -0.07
N VAL A 132 4.72 2.86 0.98
CA VAL A 132 5.04 1.80 1.93
C VAL A 132 3.97 0.72 1.84
N ASN A 133 4.36 -0.47 1.42
CA ASN A 133 3.52 -1.66 1.53
C ASN A 133 3.78 -2.31 2.88
N LEU A 134 2.77 -2.30 3.75
CA LEU A 134 2.86 -2.71 5.14
C LEU A 134 1.72 -3.69 5.44
N TYR A 135 2.05 -4.97 5.61
CA TYR A 135 1.09 -6.04 5.84
C TYR A 135 1.35 -6.76 7.16
N PRO A 136 0.63 -6.42 8.24
CA PRO A 136 0.70 -7.20 9.49
C PRO A 136 0.26 -8.65 9.31
N PHE A 137 -0.54 -8.95 8.28
CA PHE A 137 -0.91 -10.33 7.92
C PHE A 137 0.31 -11.23 7.65
N PHE A 138 1.41 -10.68 7.10
CA PHE A 138 2.63 -11.45 6.83
C PHE A 138 3.64 -11.41 7.99
N ASP A 139 3.29 -10.78 9.11
CA ASP A 139 4.17 -10.65 10.28
C ASP A 139 3.77 -11.67 11.36
N ASN A 140 4.67 -12.62 11.66
CA ASN A 140 4.44 -13.66 12.67
C ASN A 140 4.31 -13.11 14.10
N SER A 141 4.71 -11.86 14.33
CA SER A 141 4.55 -11.18 15.62
C SER A 141 3.15 -10.56 15.81
N PHE A 142 2.27 -10.63 14.81
CA PHE A 142 0.92 -10.10 14.92
C PHE A 142 0.15 -10.74 16.07
N ASP A 143 -0.44 -9.88 16.90
CA ASP A 143 -1.28 -10.26 18.04
C ASP A 143 -2.70 -9.72 17.79
N PRO A 144 -3.72 -10.59 17.62
CA PRO A 144 -5.09 -10.15 17.40
C PRO A 144 -5.69 -9.36 18.58
N THR A 145 -5.10 -9.46 19.79
CA THR A 145 -5.50 -8.65 20.94
C THR A 145 -4.93 -7.23 20.89
N LYS A 146 -3.92 -6.99 20.04
CA LYS A 146 -3.27 -5.70 19.78
C LYS A 146 -3.12 -5.45 18.28
N PRO A 147 -4.22 -5.40 17.51
CA PRO A 147 -4.18 -5.48 16.04
C PRO A 147 -3.49 -4.28 15.36
N ALA A 148 -3.30 -3.17 16.09
CA ALA A 148 -2.58 -1.99 15.60
C ALA A 148 -1.07 -2.01 15.90
N ALA A 149 -0.58 -2.94 16.73
CA ALA A 149 0.79 -2.88 17.27
C ALA A 149 1.87 -2.92 16.18
N VAL A 150 1.72 -3.78 15.16
CA VAL A 150 2.66 -3.86 14.02
C VAL A 150 2.60 -2.59 13.17
N LEU A 151 1.41 -2.02 12.95
CA LEU A 151 1.28 -0.73 12.25
C LEU A 151 2.00 0.38 13.01
N ASP A 152 1.75 0.49 14.31
CA ASP A 152 2.33 1.51 15.17
C ASP A 152 3.84 1.41 15.28
N SER A 153 4.38 0.21 15.50
CA SER A 153 5.82 0.00 15.68
C SER A 153 6.58 0.32 14.40
N VAL A 154 6.15 -0.24 13.26
CA VAL A 154 6.76 0.00 11.96
C VAL A 154 6.66 1.46 11.56
N TRP A 155 5.48 2.07 11.75
CA TRP A 155 5.28 3.46 11.41
C TRP A 155 6.16 4.40 12.23
N SER A 156 6.30 4.14 13.54
CA SER A 156 7.20 4.91 14.41
C SER A 156 8.62 4.91 13.86
N VAL A 157 9.17 3.74 13.51
CA VAL A 157 10.52 3.62 12.94
C VAL A 157 10.64 4.36 11.60
N LEU A 158 9.65 4.23 10.71
CA LEU A 158 9.66 4.93 9.42
C LEU A 158 9.67 6.46 9.60
N THR A 159 8.89 6.99 10.54
CA THR A 159 8.83 8.45 10.78
C THR A 159 10.07 9.02 11.43
N GLN A 160 10.87 8.20 12.12
CA GLN A 160 12.18 8.60 12.61
C GLN A 160 13.22 8.65 11.48
N ARG A 161 13.04 7.84 10.45
CA ARG A 161 13.98 7.70 9.32
C ARG A 161 13.69 8.65 8.15
N TYR A 162 12.42 8.94 7.90
CA TYR A 162 11.98 9.70 6.73
C TYR A 162 11.00 10.81 7.09
N PRO A 163 10.98 11.92 6.31
CA PRO A 163 10.00 12.97 6.50
C PRO A 163 8.57 12.43 6.40
N LEU A 164 7.77 12.69 7.44
CA LEU A 164 6.36 12.27 7.50
C LEU A 164 5.55 12.72 6.27
N SER A 165 5.86 13.87 5.70
CA SER A 165 5.20 14.42 4.51
C SER A 165 5.38 13.57 3.25
N LYS A 166 6.42 12.75 3.18
CA LYS A 166 6.66 11.84 2.04
C LYS A 166 6.03 10.47 2.25
N LEU A 167 5.84 10.02 3.49
CA LEU A 167 5.42 8.66 3.79
C LEU A 167 3.92 8.43 3.53
N ARG A 168 3.62 7.36 2.78
CA ARG A 168 2.26 6.95 2.42
C ARG A 168 2.15 5.44 2.52
N ILE A 169 1.20 4.91 3.29
CA ILE A 169 0.88 3.48 3.21
C ILE A 169 0.10 3.27 1.91
N THR A 170 0.72 2.56 0.98
CA THR A 170 0.21 2.33 -0.38
C THR A 170 -0.44 0.97 -0.54
N GLU A 171 -0.15 0.05 0.39
CA GLU A 171 -0.84 -1.21 0.54
C GLU A 171 -0.85 -1.64 1.99
N THR A 172 -2.00 -2.11 2.42
CA THR A 172 -2.17 -2.93 3.60
C THR A 172 -3.46 -3.70 3.48
N GLY A 173 -3.54 -4.89 4.06
CA GLY A 173 -4.73 -5.70 3.93
C GLY A 173 -4.69 -6.96 4.77
N TRP A 174 -5.82 -7.64 4.80
CA TRP A 174 -5.95 -8.95 5.40
C TRP A 174 -6.90 -9.79 4.54
N PRO A 175 -6.46 -10.95 4.03
CA PRO A 175 -7.25 -11.77 3.12
C PRO A 175 -8.41 -12.43 3.86
N SER A 176 -9.58 -12.49 3.23
CA SER A 176 -10.79 -13.04 3.84
C SER A 176 -10.93 -14.56 3.72
N GLY A 177 -9.94 -15.24 3.16
CA GLY A 177 -9.94 -16.67 2.88
C GLY A 177 -8.56 -17.14 2.41
N GLY A 178 -8.45 -18.45 2.22
CA GLY A 178 -7.23 -19.14 1.83
C GLY A 178 -6.50 -19.79 3.01
N SER A 179 -5.21 -20.08 2.84
CA SER A 179 -4.37 -20.71 3.88
C SER A 179 -3.36 -19.72 4.48
N PRO A 180 -3.14 -19.72 5.81
CA PRO A 180 -2.12 -18.86 6.41
C PRO A 180 -0.73 -19.22 5.85
N PRO A 181 0.17 -18.24 5.69
CA PRO A 181 1.53 -18.51 5.25
C PRO A 181 2.29 -19.34 6.30
N SER A 182 3.18 -20.22 5.86
CA SER A 182 3.96 -21.10 6.74
C SER A 182 4.81 -20.36 7.77
N PHE A 183 5.26 -19.14 7.43
CA PHE A 183 6.06 -18.28 8.31
C PHE A 183 5.24 -17.40 9.25
N ALA A 184 3.92 -17.28 9.06
CA ALA A 184 3.01 -16.61 9.99
C ALA A 184 1.74 -17.45 10.21
N PRO A 185 1.86 -18.69 10.73
CA PRO A 185 0.78 -19.68 10.72
C PRO A 185 -0.41 -19.30 11.62
N LYS A 186 -0.22 -18.35 12.55
CA LYS A 186 -1.27 -17.85 13.44
C LYS A 186 -2.14 -16.77 12.80
N ASN A 187 -1.71 -16.21 11.67
CA ASN A 187 -2.42 -15.14 10.98
C ASN A 187 -3.49 -15.75 10.08
N VAL A 188 -4.63 -16.11 10.68
CA VAL A 188 -5.70 -16.84 9.97
C VAL A 188 -6.40 -15.93 8.94
N PRO A 189 -6.41 -16.28 7.66
CA PRO A 189 -7.10 -15.53 6.62
C PRO A 189 -8.59 -15.87 6.61
N ASN A 190 -9.42 -15.01 7.19
CA ASN A 190 -10.87 -15.20 7.23
C ASN A 190 -11.60 -13.85 7.27
N LEU A 191 -12.91 -13.86 7.00
CA LEU A 191 -13.72 -12.64 6.96
C LEU A 191 -13.75 -11.87 8.29
N ALA A 192 -13.73 -12.57 9.43
CA ALA A 192 -13.76 -11.92 10.75
C ALA A 192 -12.47 -11.12 11.02
N ASN A 193 -11.31 -11.71 10.72
CA ASN A 193 -10.01 -11.07 10.86
C ASN A 193 -9.81 -9.94 9.82
N ALA A 194 -10.31 -10.13 8.60
CA ALA A 194 -10.31 -9.08 7.59
C ALA A 194 -11.12 -7.85 8.04
N LYS A 195 -12.31 -8.06 8.62
CA LYS A 195 -13.12 -6.99 9.23
C LYS A 195 -12.41 -6.33 10.41
N LEU A 196 -11.83 -7.12 11.32
CA LEU A 196 -11.09 -6.62 12.47
C LEU A 196 -9.95 -5.70 12.03
N TYR A 197 -9.14 -6.18 11.09
CA TYR A 197 -7.99 -5.43 10.61
C TYR A 197 -8.39 -4.18 9.82
N TYR A 198 -9.43 -4.25 8.97
CA TYR A 198 -9.96 -3.09 8.27
C TYR A 198 -10.41 -1.98 9.23
N LYS A 199 -11.20 -2.33 10.27
CA LYS A 199 -11.63 -1.37 11.31
C LYS A 199 -10.43 -0.81 12.07
N THR A 200 -9.47 -1.66 12.43
CA THR A 200 -8.25 -1.27 13.12
C THR A 200 -7.45 -0.27 12.29
N PHE A 201 -7.26 -0.53 11.01
CA PHE A 201 -6.52 0.35 10.11
C PHE A 201 -7.19 1.72 9.94
N LEU A 202 -8.52 1.76 9.80
CA LEU A 202 -9.26 3.03 9.75
C LEU A 202 -9.10 3.83 11.05
N ALA A 203 -9.26 3.18 12.21
CA ALA A 203 -9.11 3.82 13.51
C ALA A 203 -7.67 4.30 13.76
N TRP A 204 -6.69 3.49 13.35
CA TRP A 204 -5.28 3.81 13.44
C TRP A 204 -4.92 5.01 12.55
N MET A 205 -5.40 5.07 11.30
CA MET A 205 -5.20 6.25 10.45
C MET A 205 -5.77 7.51 11.11
N ALA A 206 -6.99 7.43 11.64
CA ALA A 206 -7.65 8.55 12.30
C ALA A 206 -6.85 9.03 13.53
N SER A 207 -6.34 8.11 14.36
CA SER A 207 -5.55 8.46 15.55
C SER A 207 -4.20 9.12 15.22
N LYS A 208 -3.67 8.90 14.01
CA LYS A 208 -2.46 9.56 13.50
C LYS A 208 -2.77 10.83 12.68
N GLY A 209 -4.03 11.26 12.58
CA GLY A 209 -4.45 12.38 11.74
C GLY A 209 -4.21 12.14 10.24
N ARG A 210 -4.13 10.88 9.82
CA ARG A 210 -3.78 10.48 8.45
C ARG A 210 -5.02 10.31 7.60
N GLN A 211 -4.87 10.61 6.31
CA GLN A 211 -5.89 10.36 5.29
C GLN A 211 -5.22 9.91 3.98
N GLY A 212 -5.92 9.06 3.24
CA GLY A 212 -5.50 8.64 1.91
C GLY A 212 -4.41 7.58 1.88
N ASP A 213 -4.21 6.82 2.95
CA ASP A 213 -3.53 5.52 2.85
C ASP A 213 -4.47 4.49 2.20
N PHE A 214 -3.91 3.40 1.67
CA PHE A 214 -4.62 2.50 0.76
C PHE A 214 -4.75 1.08 1.31
N TRP A 215 -5.99 0.58 1.28
CA TRP A 215 -6.28 -0.84 1.46
C TRP A 215 -5.99 -1.62 0.18
N TYR A 216 -5.31 -2.74 0.30
CA TYR A 216 -5.12 -3.75 -0.73
C TYR A 216 -6.12 -4.91 -0.50
N ASN A 217 -7.06 -5.16 -1.41
CA ASN A 217 -7.38 -4.39 -2.62
C ASN A 217 -8.90 -4.25 -2.82
N MET A 218 -9.33 -3.66 -3.94
CA MET A 218 -10.76 -3.45 -4.17
C MET A 218 -11.50 -4.73 -4.53
N TYR A 219 -10.93 -5.59 -5.38
CA TYR A 219 -11.59 -6.79 -5.89
C TYR A 219 -10.72 -8.00 -5.62
N ASP A 220 -11.36 -9.09 -5.18
CA ASP A 220 -10.75 -10.41 -5.24
C ASP A 220 -10.33 -10.70 -6.68
N SER A 221 -9.18 -11.32 -6.83
CA SER A 221 -8.67 -11.74 -8.13
C SER A 221 -9.57 -12.80 -8.74
N ARG A 222 -9.61 -12.87 -10.07
CA ARG A 222 -10.46 -13.83 -10.75
C ARG A 222 -9.88 -15.24 -10.64
N PRO A 223 -10.71 -16.30 -10.65
CA PRO A 223 -10.21 -17.67 -10.55
C PRO A 223 -9.37 -18.15 -11.74
N ASP A 224 -9.45 -17.48 -12.89
CA ASP A 224 -8.65 -17.76 -14.09
C ASP A 224 -7.26 -17.11 -14.05
N GLU A 225 -6.99 -16.23 -13.08
CA GLU A 225 -5.65 -15.68 -12.85
C GLU A 225 -4.74 -16.74 -12.24
N LYS A 226 -3.42 -16.61 -12.44
CA LYS A 226 -2.41 -17.47 -11.82
C LYS A 226 -1.67 -16.66 -10.78
N LEU A 227 -1.92 -16.92 -9.50
CA LEU A 227 -1.31 -16.20 -8.39
C LEU A 227 -0.37 -17.09 -7.57
N PRO A 228 0.68 -16.50 -6.95
CA PRO A 228 1.71 -17.25 -6.26
C PRO A 228 1.24 -17.89 -4.95
N ALA A 229 0.15 -17.40 -4.36
CA ALA A 229 -0.41 -17.94 -3.14
C ALA A 229 -1.95 -17.85 -3.14
N ASP A 230 -2.58 -18.82 -2.48
CA ASP A 230 -4.03 -18.94 -2.33
C ASP A 230 -4.67 -17.68 -1.70
N VAL A 231 -4.00 -17.08 -0.71
CA VAL A 231 -4.46 -15.84 -0.06
C VAL A 231 -4.61 -14.65 -1.01
N GLU A 232 -3.87 -14.62 -2.12
CA GLU A 232 -3.90 -13.52 -3.09
C GLU A 232 -5.26 -13.37 -3.78
N TYR A 233 -6.06 -14.43 -3.86
CA TYR A 233 -7.42 -14.38 -4.41
C TYR A 233 -8.44 -13.71 -3.46
N HIS A 234 -8.04 -13.34 -2.24
CA HIS A 234 -8.99 -13.05 -1.16
C HIS A 234 -8.82 -11.71 -0.45
N PHE A 235 -7.96 -10.81 -0.94
CA PHE A 235 -7.72 -9.47 -0.37
C PHE A 235 -8.81 -8.42 -0.67
N GLY A 236 -9.71 -8.72 -1.60
CA GLY A 236 -10.72 -7.79 -2.07
C GLY A 236 -11.66 -7.31 -0.99
N LEU A 237 -12.10 -6.05 -1.09
CA LEU A 237 -13.30 -5.56 -0.41
C LEU A 237 -14.58 -6.01 -1.12
N LEU A 238 -14.47 -6.37 -2.40
CA LEU A 238 -15.50 -6.95 -3.23
C LEU A 238 -15.01 -8.29 -3.80
N THR A 239 -15.93 -9.17 -4.17
CA THR A 239 -15.61 -10.35 -4.99
C THR A 239 -15.19 -9.93 -6.40
N HIS A 240 -14.60 -10.83 -7.20
CA HIS A 240 -14.32 -10.57 -8.62
C HIS A 240 -15.60 -10.24 -9.43
N LYS A 241 -16.77 -10.69 -8.97
CA LYS A 241 -18.10 -10.36 -9.53
C LYS A 241 -18.65 -9.02 -9.06
N ARG A 242 -17.88 -8.28 -8.26
CA ARG A 242 -18.19 -6.96 -7.69
C ARG A 242 -19.23 -6.99 -6.56
N ASP A 243 -19.47 -8.16 -5.96
CA ASP A 243 -20.32 -8.27 -4.78
C ASP A 243 -19.57 -7.73 -3.56
N VAL A 244 -20.24 -6.91 -2.74
CA VAL A 244 -19.63 -6.33 -1.53
C VAL A 244 -19.38 -7.42 -0.50
N LYS A 245 -18.10 -7.62 -0.12
CA LYS A 245 -17.75 -8.52 0.99
C LYS A 245 -18.09 -7.87 2.32
N GLY A 246 -18.27 -8.71 3.34
CA GLY A 246 -18.62 -8.24 4.68
C GLY A 246 -17.61 -7.26 5.31
N VAL A 247 -16.39 -7.14 4.76
CA VAL A 247 -15.33 -6.25 5.26
C VAL A 247 -15.77 -4.78 5.33
N LEU A 248 -16.54 -4.31 4.33
CA LEU A 248 -17.03 -2.93 4.26
C LEU A 248 -18.23 -2.64 5.15
N LYS A 249 -18.92 -3.68 5.66
CA LYS A 249 -20.06 -3.50 6.56
C LYS A 249 -19.51 -3.12 7.94
N LEU A 250 -19.44 -1.81 8.21
CA LEU A 250 -19.37 -1.32 9.58
C LEU A 250 -20.67 -1.76 10.26
N ASP A 251 -20.58 -2.76 11.15
CA ASP A 251 -21.71 -3.16 11.98
C ASP A 251 -22.25 -1.91 12.70
N THR A 252 -23.43 -1.45 12.28
CA THR A 252 -24.18 -0.39 12.95
C THR A 252 -24.72 -0.86 14.31
N SER A 253 -24.45 -2.10 14.71
CA SER A 253 -24.83 -2.68 16.01
C SER A 253 -23.81 -2.47 17.13
N VAL A 254 -22.61 -1.94 16.87
CA VAL A 254 -21.60 -1.64 17.91
C VAL A 254 -21.70 -0.19 18.41
N GLN A 255 -22.92 0.34 18.51
CA GLN A 255 -23.20 1.57 19.28
C GLN A 255 -23.69 1.29 20.70
N ASN A 256 -23.93 0.03 21.07
CA ASN A 256 -24.49 -0.33 22.38
C ASN A 256 -23.64 -1.32 23.20
N ASP A 257 -22.41 -1.63 22.81
CA ASP A 257 -21.55 -2.52 23.60
C ASP A 257 -20.61 -1.74 24.52
N ALA A 258 -21.11 -1.43 25.72
CA ALA A 258 -20.38 -0.76 26.81
C ALA A 258 -19.19 -1.58 27.37
N THR A 259 -18.78 -2.66 26.71
CA THR A 259 -17.59 -3.45 27.08
C THR A 259 -16.31 -3.02 26.36
N LEU A 260 -16.40 -2.36 25.20
CA LEU A 260 -15.22 -1.77 24.53
C LEU A 260 -14.77 -0.42 25.14
N ASP A 261 -15.68 0.28 25.82
CA ASP A 261 -15.40 1.58 26.48
C ASP A 261 -14.53 1.48 27.74
N ARG A 262 -14.26 0.28 28.27
CA ARG A 262 -13.44 0.11 29.49
C ARG A 262 -11.95 -0.05 29.26
N GLN A 263 -11.49 -0.23 28.01
CA GLN A 263 -10.06 -0.43 27.71
C GLN A 263 -9.32 0.83 27.27
N PHE A 264 -10.01 1.97 27.12
CA PHE A 264 -9.41 3.24 26.70
C PHE A 264 -9.82 4.42 27.59
N ASN A 265 -9.76 4.26 28.92
CA ASN A 265 -9.87 5.40 29.83
C ASN A 265 -8.49 6.04 30.09
N GLY A 266 -8.06 6.86 29.14
CA GLY A 266 -7.22 8.05 29.39
C GLY A 266 -8.09 9.30 29.20
N PRO A 267 -7.90 10.40 29.94
CA PRO A 267 -8.93 11.41 30.10
C PRO A 267 -9.19 12.18 28.79
N ASN A 268 -10.48 12.23 28.42
CA ASN A 268 -11.14 13.16 27.49
C ASN A 268 -10.91 12.97 25.98
N VAL A 269 -11.76 12.14 25.35
CA VAL A 269 -12.35 12.47 24.03
C VAL A 269 -13.79 11.97 23.99
N LEU A 270 -14.75 12.86 24.29
CA LEU A 270 -16.17 12.64 24.03
C LEU A 270 -16.46 13.21 22.64
N LEU A 271 -16.89 12.36 21.71
CA LEU A 271 -17.34 12.78 20.37
C LEU A 271 -18.66 13.53 20.51
N VAL A 272 -18.63 14.86 20.46
CA VAL A 272 -19.82 15.68 20.27
C VAL A 272 -19.56 16.70 19.16
N ASN A 273 -20.47 16.73 18.19
CA ASN A 273 -20.54 17.73 17.14
C ASN A 273 -20.59 19.16 17.71
N SER A 274 -20.06 20.09 16.91
CA SER A 274 -20.18 21.56 16.97
C SER A 274 -19.01 22.34 17.60
N THR A 275 -18.70 23.42 16.88
CA THR A 275 -17.62 24.41 16.97
C THR A 275 -17.39 24.96 18.38
N LEU A 276 -16.13 25.02 18.82
CA LEU A 276 -15.56 26.21 19.50
C LEU A 276 -14.04 26.09 19.70
N ASN A 277 -13.35 27.21 19.42
CA ASN A 277 -11.94 27.45 19.68
C ASN A 277 -11.64 27.40 21.18
N LEU A 278 -10.54 26.76 21.59
CA LEU A 278 -9.76 27.21 22.74
C LEU A 278 -8.32 26.68 22.75
N THR A 279 -7.44 27.61 23.12
CA THR A 279 -5.98 27.58 23.20
C THR A 279 -5.48 26.87 24.47
N ILE A 280 -4.15 26.69 24.55
CA ILE A 280 -3.28 26.33 25.70
C ILE A 280 -2.83 24.85 25.60
N GLY A 281 -1.59 24.44 25.85
CA GLY A 281 -0.37 25.05 26.39
C GLY A 281 0.70 23.96 26.49
N THR A 282 1.95 24.36 26.65
CA THR A 282 3.19 23.59 26.46
C THR A 282 3.53 22.52 27.52
N ASN A 283 4.34 21.55 27.07
CA ASN A 283 5.33 20.72 27.79
C ASN A 283 4.86 19.48 28.58
N GLN A 284 5.29 18.28 28.18
CA GLN A 284 6.55 17.68 28.68
C GLN A 284 6.94 16.40 27.90
N SER A 285 8.24 16.23 27.76
CA SER A 285 8.98 15.13 27.15
C SER A 285 9.03 13.87 28.02
N VAL A 286 8.98 12.69 27.41
CA VAL A 286 9.55 11.46 27.99
C VAL A 286 10.35 10.74 26.91
N ALA A 287 11.66 10.59 27.17
CA ALA A 287 12.58 9.79 26.40
C ALA A 287 12.45 8.32 26.83
N ALA A 288 12.43 7.40 25.85
CA ALA A 288 12.74 6.00 26.07
C ALA A 288 13.51 5.50 24.85
N SER A 289 14.83 5.33 25.03
CA SER A 289 15.70 4.63 24.09
C SER A 289 15.67 3.14 24.40
N GLU A 290 15.11 2.34 23.51
CA GLU A 290 15.42 0.90 23.46
C GLU A 290 15.71 0.53 22.01
N THR A 291 16.97 0.21 21.76
CA THR A 291 17.50 -0.23 20.47
C THR A 291 17.00 -1.65 20.21
N ILE A 292 16.02 -1.81 19.31
CA ILE A 292 15.60 -3.12 18.82
C ILE A 292 16.58 -3.58 17.74
N VAL A 293 17.38 -4.60 18.06
CA VAL A 293 18.29 -5.28 17.12
C VAL A 293 17.50 -6.36 16.39
N PHE A 294 17.37 -6.25 15.07
CA PHE A 294 16.84 -7.32 14.22
C PHE A 294 17.91 -8.41 14.04
N PRO A 295 17.61 -9.69 14.33
CA PRO A 295 18.53 -10.76 14.00
C PRO A 295 18.60 -10.94 12.46
N PRO A 296 19.78 -11.22 11.88
CA PRO A 296 19.89 -11.58 10.48
C PRO A 296 19.13 -12.90 10.26
N SER A 297 18.29 -12.97 9.23
CA SER A 297 17.64 -14.21 8.82
C SER A 297 18.71 -15.27 8.57
N SER A 298 18.67 -16.34 9.35
CA SER A 298 19.65 -17.41 9.34
C SER A 298 19.73 -18.09 7.97
N ARG A 299 20.96 -18.20 7.48
CA ARG A 299 21.38 -19.05 6.38
C ARG A 299 21.30 -20.50 6.89
N ALA A 300 20.41 -21.31 6.34
CA ALA A 300 20.46 -22.76 6.52
C ALA A 300 21.42 -23.35 5.47
N SER A 301 22.56 -23.85 5.93
CA SER A 301 23.37 -24.85 5.23
C SER A 301 22.79 -26.22 5.52
N ASP A 302 22.29 -26.92 4.50
CA ASP A 302 22.78 -28.25 4.09
C ASP A 302 21.79 -28.96 3.16
N GLY A 303 22.34 -29.41 2.03
CA GLY A 303 22.05 -30.67 1.36
C GLY A 303 20.61 -31.17 1.27
N ASP A 304 19.82 -30.58 0.38
CA ASP A 304 18.92 -31.39 -0.44
C ASP A 304 18.56 -30.62 -1.72
N ASN A 305 18.65 -31.30 -2.88
CA ASN A 305 18.41 -30.71 -4.19
C ASN A 305 16.90 -30.49 -4.39
N THR A 306 16.38 -29.39 -3.83
CA THR A 306 15.04 -28.87 -4.10
C THR A 306 15.15 -27.37 -4.41
N PRO A 307 14.52 -26.85 -5.47
CA PRO A 307 14.67 -25.44 -5.83
C PRO A 307 14.09 -24.56 -4.72
N SER A 308 14.91 -23.64 -4.20
CA SER A 308 14.48 -22.67 -3.21
C SER A 308 13.49 -21.67 -3.81
N MET A 309 12.45 -21.33 -3.04
CA MET A 309 11.29 -20.52 -3.44
C MET A 309 11.61 -19.02 -3.64
N ASN A 310 12.88 -18.67 -3.93
CA ASN A 310 13.29 -17.36 -4.44
C ASN A 310 13.24 -17.28 -5.97
N GLN A 311 12.95 -18.39 -6.66
CA GLN A 311 12.71 -18.43 -8.12
C GLN A 311 11.23 -18.31 -8.51
N ALA A 312 10.30 -18.29 -7.55
CA ALA A 312 8.86 -18.26 -7.84
C ALA A 312 8.32 -16.86 -8.21
N TYR A 313 9.14 -15.81 -8.09
CA TYR A 313 8.84 -14.45 -8.56
C TYR A 313 9.49 -14.14 -9.93
N ASP A 314 10.17 -15.11 -10.54
CA ASP A 314 11.11 -14.88 -11.64
C ASP A 314 10.59 -15.24 -13.05
N ASN A 315 9.32 -15.64 -13.20
CA ASN A 315 8.75 -16.01 -14.51
C ASN A 315 7.38 -15.37 -14.77
N ASP A 316 7.30 -14.03 -14.77
CA ASP A 316 6.17 -13.34 -15.39
C ASP A 316 6.42 -13.18 -16.90
N GLU A 317 6.40 -14.30 -17.61
CA GLU A 317 5.79 -14.32 -18.94
C GLU A 317 4.28 -14.25 -18.69
N ILE A 318 3.74 -13.03 -18.67
CA ILE A 318 2.31 -12.84 -18.85
C ILE A 318 2.01 -13.32 -20.27
N LEU A 319 1.64 -14.60 -20.39
CA LEU A 319 1.02 -15.14 -21.59
C LEU A 319 -0.26 -14.32 -21.82
N LEU A 320 -0.16 -13.35 -22.72
CA LEU A 320 -1.31 -12.64 -23.27
C LEU A 320 -2.23 -13.69 -23.89
N PRO A 321 -3.51 -13.81 -23.49
CA PRO A 321 -4.44 -14.61 -24.26
C PRO A 321 -4.52 -14.02 -25.66
N SER A 322 -4.23 -14.86 -26.66
CA SER A 322 -4.34 -14.53 -28.06
C SER A 322 -5.71 -13.95 -28.34
N SER A 323 -5.74 -12.80 -29.02
CA SER A 323 -6.94 -12.17 -29.53
C SER A 323 -7.67 -13.12 -30.47
N GLU A 324 -8.73 -13.78 -30.00
CA GLU A 324 -9.86 -14.19 -30.84
C GLU A 324 -11.06 -14.58 -29.97
N GLN A 325 -12.22 -14.06 -30.39
CA GLN A 325 -13.60 -14.39 -29.97
C GLN A 325 -14.21 -13.55 -28.82
N PHE A 326 -14.84 -12.46 -29.26
CA PHE A 326 -16.05 -11.75 -28.79
C PHE A 326 -16.31 -11.55 -27.29
#